data_AF-A0AAD7LSM1-F1
#
_entry.id   AF-A0AAD7LSM1-F1
#
_cell.length_a   1.000
_cell.length_b   1.000
_cell.length_c   1.000
_cell.angle_alpha   90.00
_cell.angle_beta   90.00
_cell.angle_gamma   90.00
#
_symmetry.space_group_name_H-M   'P 1'
#
loop_
_entity.id
_entity.type
_entity.pdbx_description
1 polymer ?
#
loop_
_entity_poly.entity_id
_entity_poly.type
_entity_poly.pdbx_seq_one_letter_code
_entity_poly.pdbx_strand_id
1 'polypeptide(L)'
;MATQNHMSYDDYPTPGSASDNNHSSNTNLDDGFSSDNGLRYLIVRPDKGVIWDIFRYMVLGDIASGMRFLESNCENEEGTDSMVGRVAADHRSGILVVVIVRKIVAVIAKPMEWTGYFVDFLLNLLCENGYFFGLMYNLFLGKVVVPQRDTESFLSLTGHLDGRVDLCKDQSFADGNDTNSVSDGGSLKVEMGNWALMDLCIMACKLAYENAQVIRSAVLHLWKMHFVDFYTCWKDYQKKWSTQVFILCDKPKDANLILITFRGAEIFEPTGWSTDFDYSWYEVPKFGRVHMGFLEALGLGSRTDPTTFHYHLQVKDRERGSSELMSSYTDSDIDQGGEVKVMSAYDTLRSKLQILLEEHKNAKFLVTGHGLGGALAILFPVVLVLQEENEVMQRFLGV
;
A
#
# COMPACT_ATOMS: atom_id res chain seq x y z
N MET A 1 -30.47 37.35 75.80
CA MET A 1 -29.92 38.65 75.36
C MET A 1 -28.41 38.49 75.37
N ALA A 2 -27.86 37.88 74.31
CA ALA A 2 -27.37 38.51 73.07
C ALA A 2 -25.87 38.82 73.23
N THR A 3 -24.93 38.34 72.41
CA THR A 3 -25.01 37.57 71.16
C THR A 3 -23.65 36.92 70.89
N GLN A 4 -23.66 35.89 70.05
CA GLN A 4 -22.65 34.87 69.77
C GLN A 4 -22.02 35.07 68.38
N ASN A 5 -20.96 34.29 68.08
CA ASN A 5 -20.51 33.73 66.78
C ASN A 5 -19.15 34.24 66.24
N HIS A 6 -18.09 33.39 66.27
CA HIS A 6 -17.69 32.28 65.35
C HIS A 6 -16.73 32.82 64.26
N MET A 7 -15.66 32.15 63.80
CA MET A 7 -15.49 30.73 63.48
C MET A 7 -13.98 30.42 63.26
N SER A 8 -13.53 29.22 63.65
CA SER A 8 -12.24 28.62 63.25
C SER A 8 -12.44 27.67 62.06
N TYR A 9 -11.42 27.46 61.23
CA TYR A 9 -10.93 26.12 60.82
C TYR A 9 -9.56 26.22 60.12
N ASP A 10 -8.70 25.27 60.48
CA ASP A 10 -7.27 25.04 60.18
C ASP A 10 -7.00 24.68 58.68
N ASP A 11 -5.81 24.46 58.12
CA ASP A 11 -4.37 24.47 58.48
C ASP A 11 -3.63 24.27 57.14
N TYR A 12 -2.41 24.80 56.95
CA TYR A 12 -1.37 24.20 56.08
C TYR A 12 0.01 24.83 56.39
N PRO A 13 1.07 24.03 56.64
CA PRO A 13 2.42 24.55 56.85
C PRO A 13 3.35 24.38 55.63
N THR A 14 4.29 25.32 55.51
CA THR A 14 5.56 25.29 54.74
C THR A 14 6.75 25.20 55.74
N PRO A 15 8.03 25.27 55.34
CA PRO A 15 8.90 24.37 54.55
C PRO A 15 10.28 24.11 55.24
N GLY A 16 11.22 23.41 54.57
CA GLY A 16 12.68 23.39 54.86
C GLY A 16 13.23 22.03 55.30
N SER A 17 14.49 21.62 55.12
CA SER A 17 15.72 22.12 54.46
C SER A 17 16.82 21.05 54.66
N ALA A 18 18.00 21.21 54.04
CA ALA A 18 19.29 20.49 54.26
C ALA A 18 19.53 19.25 53.37
N SER A 19 20.73 18.93 52.86
CA SER A 19 22.07 19.54 52.84
C SER A 19 23.00 18.67 51.96
N ASP A 20 24.07 19.27 51.45
CA ASP A 20 25.14 18.72 50.58
C ASP A 20 25.85 17.44 51.09
N ASN A 21 26.26 16.53 50.18
CA ASN A 21 27.67 16.37 49.76
C ASN A 21 27.95 15.11 48.91
N ASN A 22 28.91 15.30 48.00
CA ASN A 22 29.51 14.40 47.02
C ASN A 22 29.87 12.97 47.48
N HIS A 23 29.62 11.99 46.60
CA HIS A 23 30.62 10.99 46.25
C HIS A 23 30.41 10.45 44.83
N SER A 24 31.48 10.51 44.03
CA SER A 24 31.60 9.91 42.70
C SER A 24 31.57 8.39 42.77
N SER A 25 30.61 7.78 42.07
CA SER A 25 30.68 6.38 41.65
C SER A 25 30.29 6.29 40.19
N ASN A 26 31.27 5.93 39.35
CA ASN A 26 31.06 5.36 38.03
C ASN A 26 29.95 4.32 38.09
N THR A 27 28.83 4.61 37.45
CA THR A 27 27.93 3.57 36.95
C THR A 27 27.91 3.72 35.45
N ASN A 28 28.67 2.86 34.78
CA ASN A 28 28.37 2.44 33.43
C ASN A 28 26.87 2.17 33.38
N LEU A 29 26.14 3.02 32.66
CA LEU A 29 24.82 2.66 32.16
C LEU A 29 25.08 1.64 31.05
N ASP A 30 25.32 0.40 31.47
CA ASP A 30 24.95 -0.75 30.66
C ASP A 30 23.42 -0.67 30.54
N ASP A 31 22.95 0.08 29.55
CA ASP A 31 21.59 -0.05 29.04
C ASP A 31 21.51 -1.45 28.41
N GLY A 32 21.30 -2.43 29.28
CA GLY A 32 20.92 -3.78 28.95
C GLY A 32 19.67 -3.70 28.11
N PHE A 33 19.86 -3.91 26.81
CA PHE A 33 18.85 -4.09 25.80
C PHE A 33 17.86 -5.18 26.25
N SER A 34 16.74 -4.78 26.85
CA SER A 34 15.59 -5.64 27.07
C SER A 34 14.88 -5.83 25.72
N SER A 35 15.23 -6.91 25.04
CA SER A 35 14.75 -7.33 23.73
C SER A 35 13.30 -7.81 23.71
N ASP A 36 12.41 -7.23 24.51
CA ASP A 36 11.01 -7.65 24.59
C ASP A 36 10.05 -6.47 24.87
N ASN A 37 10.07 -5.48 23.98
CA ASN A 37 8.89 -4.63 23.83
C ASN A 37 7.86 -5.43 23.03
N GLY A 38 7.03 -6.20 23.74
CA GLY A 38 6.04 -7.13 23.22
C GLY A 38 5.32 -6.66 21.95
N LEU A 39 5.77 -7.19 20.81
CA LEU A 39 5.16 -6.94 19.51
C LEU A 39 3.76 -7.54 19.51
N ARG A 40 2.71 -6.73 19.38
CA ARG A 40 1.33 -7.22 19.34
C ARG A 40 0.90 -7.41 17.89
N TYR A 41 0.54 -8.63 17.56
CA TYR A 41 -0.02 -8.96 16.25
C TYR A 41 -1.01 -10.11 16.36
N LEU A 42 -1.86 -10.23 15.34
CA LEU A 42 -2.73 -11.37 15.13
C LEU A 42 -2.57 -11.83 13.68
N ILE A 43 -2.24 -13.11 13.49
CA ILE A 43 -2.10 -13.73 12.17
C ILE A 43 -3.19 -14.77 12.01
N VAL A 44 -3.94 -14.67 10.93
CA VAL A 44 -4.86 -15.72 10.49
C VAL A 44 -4.13 -16.64 9.51
N ARG A 45 -4.01 -17.92 9.89
CA ARG A 45 -3.35 -19.01 9.16
C ARG A 45 -4.36 -20.07 8.70
N PRO A 46 -5.01 -19.89 7.54
CA PRO A 46 -5.94 -20.89 6.99
C PRO A 46 -5.29 -22.24 6.68
N ASP A 47 -3.96 -22.26 6.55
CA ASP A 47 -3.12 -23.42 6.24
C ASP A 47 -2.93 -24.37 7.44
N LYS A 48 -2.94 -23.86 8.67
CA LYS A 48 -2.67 -24.66 9.88
C LYS A 48 -3.83 -25.56 10.30
N GLY A 49 -5.08 -25.26 9.90
CA GLY A 49 -6.26 -26.05 10.30
C GLY A 49 -6.91 -26.83 9.16
N VAL A 50 -7.46 -28.00 9.51
CA VAL A 50 -8.17 -28.89 8.57
C VAL A 50 -9.62 -28.45 8.35
N ILE A 51 -10.25 -28.94 7.27
CA ILE A 51 -11.66 -28.69 6.96
C ILE A 51 -12.56 -29.13 8.14
N TRP A 52 -12.17 -30.19 8.85
CA TRP A 52 -12.89 -30.66 10.03
C TRP A 52 -12.85 -29.67 11.19
N ASP A 53 -11.75 -28.92 11.35
CA ASP A 53 -11.64 -27.88 12.38
C ASP A 53 -12.55 -26.69 12.06
N ILE A 54 -12.76 -26.36 10.77
CA ILE A 54 -13.77 -25.39 10.34
C ILE A 54 -15.17 -25.87 10.71
N PHE A 55 -15.48 -27.14 10.43
CA PHE A 55 -16.78 -27.73 10.76
C PHE A 55 -17.03 -27.71 12.28
N ARG A 56 -16.06 -28.12 13.10
CA ARG A 56 -16.17 -28.08 14.56
C ARG A 56 -16.33 -26.65 15.08
N TYR A 57 -15.54 -25.72 14.55
CA TYR A 57 -15.62 -24.32 14.94
C TYR A 57 -16.92 -23.66 14.48
N MET A 58 -17.51 -24.07 13.35
CA MET A 58 -18.78 -23.55 12.84
C MET A 58 -20.00 -24.17 13.52
N VAL A 59 -20.05 -25.49 13.65
CA VAL A 59 -21.24 -26.24 14.06
C VAL A 59 -21.23 -26.56 15.56
N LEU A 60 -20.08 -26.97 16.10
CA LEU A 60 -19.97 -27.39 17.51
C LEU A 60 -19.61 -26.25 18.47
N GLY A 61 -19.28 -25.06 17.96
CA GLY A 61 -18.87 -23.95 18.82
C GLY A 61 -17.51 -24.14 19.49
N ASP A 62 -16.70 -25.05 18.97
CA ASP A 62 -15.42 -25.39 19.58
C ASP A 62 -14.37 -24.30 19.32
N ILE A 63 -14.17 -23.44 20.31
CA ILE A 63 -13.19 -22.33 20.27
C ILE A 63 -11.77 -22.88 20.10
N ALA A 64 -11.46 -24.08 20.64
CA ALA A 64 -10.14 -24.68 20.50
C ALA A 64 -9.81 -25.01 19.04
N SER A 65 -10.80 -25.47 18.27
CA SER A 65 -10.67 -25.65 16.82
C SER A 65 -10.44 -24.32 16.09
N GLY A 66 -11.05 -23.22 16.55
CA GLY A 66 -10.85 -21.87 16.01
C GLY A 66 -9.45 -21.30 16.29
N MET A 67 -8.92 -21.51 17.49
CA MET A 67 -7.59 -21.04 17.89
C MET A 67 -6.47 -21.61 17.01
N ARG A 68 -6.65 -22.79 16.41
CA ARG A 68 -5.67 -23.39 15.47
C ARG A 68 -5.42 -22.55 14.22
N PHE A 69 -6.38 -21.71 13.84
CA PHE A 69 -6.25 -20.81 12.69
C PHE A 69 -5.62 -19.46 13.05
N LEU A 70 -5.32 -19.22 14.34
CA LEU A 70 -4.86 -17.94 14.83
C LEU A 70 -3.49 -18.07 15.51
N GLU A 71 -2.66 -17.07 15.29
CA GLU A 71 -1.31 -16.99 15.85
C GLU A 71 -1.10 -15.57 16.38
N SER A 72 -0.61 -15.43 17.62
CA SER A 72 -0.31 -14.14 18.25
C SER A 72 0.88 -14.28 19.20
N ASN A 73 1.51 -13.15 19.52
CA ASN A 73 2.69 -13.09 20.40
C ASN A 73 2.33 -12.87 21.89
N CYS A 74 1.06 -12.97 22.28
CA CYS A 74 0.67 -12.72 23.67
C CYS A 74 0.79 -14.03 24.49
N GLU A 75 2.03 -14.43 24.79
CA GLU A 75 2.39 -15.70 25.44
C GLU A 75 2.20 -15.74 26.97
N ASN A 76 1.14 -15.18 27.55
CA ASN A 76 0.97 -15.26 29.03
C ASN A 76 -0.39 -15.77 29.52
N GLU A 77 -1.32 -16.13 28.64
CA GLU A 77 -2.58 -16.78 29.05
C GLU A 77 -2.85 -17.94 28.10
N GLU A 78 -2.62 -19.18 28.55
CA GLU A 78 -3.05 -20.36 27.80
C GLU A 78 -4.55 -20.60 28.05
N GLY A 79 -5.32 -20.82 26.97
CA GLY A 79 -6.75 -21.16 27.04
C GLY A 79 -7.70 -20.12 26.45
N THR A 80 -8.99 -20.26 26.76
CA THR A 80 -10.08 -19.39 26.26
C THR A 80 -9.98 -17.93 26.73
N ASP A 81 -9.20 -17.64 27.77
CA ASP A 81 -8.97 -16.28 28.28
C ASP A 81 -7.89 -15.52 27.49
N SER A 82 -7.07 -16.24 26.73
CA SER A 82 -6.07 -15.64 25.85
C SER A 82 -6.71 -14.63 24.88
N MET A 83 -5.95 -13.61 24.47
CA MET A 83 -6.38 -12.67 23.44
C MET A 83 -6.87 -13.39 22.16
N VAL A 84 -6.23 -14.51 21.81
CA VAL A 84 -6.63 -15.37 20.68
C VAL A 84 -7.98 -16.03 20.94
N GLY A 85 -8.20 -16.57 22.14
CA GLY A 85 -9.46 -17.17 22.57
C GLY A 85 -10.61 -16.16 22.57
N ARG A 86 -10.38 -14.95 23.09
CA ARG A 86 -11.36 -13.86 23.07
C ARG A 86 -11.71 -13.41 21.67
N VAL A 87 -10.71 -13.20 20.80
CA VAL A 87 -10.95 -12.85 19.39
C VAL A 87 -11.68 -13.98 18.65
N ALA A 88 -11.31 -15.24 18.90
CA ALA A 88 -11.98 -16.40 18.34
C ALA A 88 -13.43 -16.57 18.85
N ALA A 89 -13.76 -16.12 20.05
CA ALA A 89 -15.12 -16.12 20.57
C ALA A 89 -15.95 -14.96 19.99
N ASP A 90 -15.43 -13.73 20.08
CA ASP A 90 -16.16 -12.50 19.75
C ASP A 90 -16.34 -12.31 18.24
N HIS A 91 -15.37 -12.74 17.43
CA HIS A 91 -15.36 -12.53 15.97
C HIS A 91 -15.50 -13.84 15.19
N ARG A 92 -16.09 -14.87 15.81
CA ARG A 92 -16.21 -16.24 15.28
C ARG A 92 -16.70 -16.32 13.84
N SER A 93 -17.81 -15.65 13.53
CA SER A 93 -18.39 -15.65 12.18
C SER A 93 -17.47 -14.99 11.16
N GLY A 94 -16.77 -13.92 11.54
CA GLY A 94 -15.83 -13.21 10.66
C GLY A 94 -14.60 -14.07 10.33
N ILE A 95 -13.99 -14.69 11.34
CA ILE A 95 -12.83 -15.57 11.16
C ILE A 95 -13.19 -16.78 10.30
N LEU A 96 -14.36 -17.38 10.52
CA LEU A 96 -14.86 -18.48 9.70
C LEU A 96 -15.02 -18.07 8.24
N VAL A 97 -15.67 -16.94 7.97
CA VAL A 97 -15.85 -16.43 6.60
C VAL A 97 -14.49 -16.20 5.94
N VAL A 98 -13.56 -15.54 6.63
CA VAL A 98 -12.20 -15.30 6.13
C VAL A 98 -11.47 -16.60 5.80
N VAL A 99 -11.49 -17.59 6.70
CA VAL A 99 -10.82 -18.88 6.48
C VAL A 99 -11.46 -19.63 5.30
N ILE A 100 -12.80 -19.62 5.19
CA ILE A 100 -13.52 -20.28 4.10
C ILE A 100 -13.22 -19.62 2.77
N VAL A 101 -13.35 -18.28 2.68
CA VAL A 101 -13.08 -17.52 1.46
C VAL A 101 -11.63 -17.74 1.01
N ARG A 102 -10.66 -17.64 1.93
CA ARG A 102 -9.24 -17.87 1.59
C ARG A 102 -8.97 -19.30 1.14
N LYS A 103 -9.63 -20.32 1.72
CA LYS A 103 -9.52 -21.70 1.22
C LYS A 103 -10.16 -21.86 -0.16
N ILE A 104 -11.31 -21.24 -0.44
CA ILE A 104 -11.94 -21.26 -1.77
C ILE A 104 -11.03 -20.61 -2.81
N VAL A 105 -10.53 -19.39 -2.52
CA VAL A 105 -9.61 -18.65 -3.40
C VAL A 105 -8.35 -19.49 -3.67
N ALA A 106 -7.78 -20.17 -2.67
CA ALA A 106 -6.63 -21.03 -2.86
C ALA A 106 -6.91 -22.22 -3.80
N VAL A 107 -8.10 -22.81 -3.74
CA VAL A 107 -8.50 -23.92 -4.64
C VAL A 107 -8.66 -23.45 -6.08
N ILE A 108 -9.26 -22.28 -6.29
CA ILE A 108 -9.51 -21.74 -7.64
C ILE A 108 -8.36 -20.87 -8.16
N ALA A 109 -7.28 -20.66 -7.39
CA ALA A 109 -6.23 -19.71 -7.71
C ALA A 109 -5.62 -19.91 -9.11
N LYS A 110 -5.20 -21.14 -9.41
CA LYS A 110 -4.60 -21.47 -10.71
C LYS A 110 -5.59 -21.43 -11.87
N PRO A 111 -6.79 -22.04 -11.75
CA PRO A 111 -7.84 -21.86 -12.76
C PRO A 111 -8.18 -20.40 -13.04
N MET A 112 -8.24 -19.56 -12.00
CA MET A 112 -8.59 -18.15 -12.10
C MET A 112 -7.50 -17.36 -12.84
N GLU A 113 -6.24 -17.54 -12.48
CA GLU A 113 -5.08 -16.93 -13.16
C GLU A 113 -5.04 -17.27 -14.65
N TRP A 114 -5.27 -18.54 -15.01
CA TRP A 114 -5.33 -18.97 -16.41
C TRP A 114 -6.54 -18.40 -17.16
N THR A 115 -7.68 -18.27 -16.47
CA THR A 115 -8.88 -17.65 -17.04
C THR A 115 -8.61 -16.18 -17.37
N GLY A 116 -7.95 -15.44 -16.47
CA GLY A 116 -7.53 -14.07 -16.74
C GLY A 116 -6.64 -13.98 -17.98
N TYR A 117 -5.62 -14.84 -18.05
CA TYR A 117 -4.73 -14.83 -19.21
C TYR A 117 -5.43 -15.14 -20.54
N PHE A 118 -6.37 -16.07 -20.51
CA PHE A 118 -7.18 -16.44 -21.67
C PHE A 118 -8.13 -15.31 -22.07
N VAL A 119 -8.83 -14.69 -21.11
CA VAL A 119 -9.79 -13.61 -21.37
C VAL A 119 -9.08 -12.39 -21.95
N ASP A 120 -7.97 -11.94 -21.37
CA ASP A 120 -7.19 -10.82 -21.92
C ASP A 120 -6.75 -11.11 -23.36
N PHE A 121 -6.16 -12.29 -23.59
CA PHE A 121 -5.68 -12.68 -24.91
C PHE A 121 -6.82 -12.74 -25.94
N LEU A 122 -7.96 -13.33 -25.56
CA LEU A 122 -9.11 -13.45 -26.44
C LEU A 122 -9.70 -12.09 -26.80
N LEU A 123 -9.84 -11.18 -25.83
CA LEU A 123 -10.37 -9.84 -26.07
C LEU A 123 -9.45 -9.02 -26.97
N ASN A 124 -8.13 -9.05 -26.74
CA ASN A 124 -7.17 -8.37 -27.60
C ASN A 124 -7.12 -8.98 -29.01
N LEU A 125 -7.17 -10.31 -29.13
CA LEU A 125 -7.19 -10.99 -30.42
C LEU A 125 -8.42 -10.57 -31.24
N LEU A 126 -9.58 -10.47 -30.59
CA LEU A 126 -10.80 -9.97 -31.23
C LEU A 126 -10.63 -8.50 -31.62
N CYS A 127 -10.21 -7.63 -30.71
CA CYS A 127 -10.10 -6.19 -30.96
C CYS A 127 -9.11 -5.87 -32.11
N GLU A 128 -7.91 -6.45 -32.12
CA GLU A 128 -6.89 -6.17 -33.14
C GLU A 128 -7.26 -6.70 -34.54
N ASN A 129 -8.16 -7.69 -34.62
CA ASN A 129 -8.57 -8.28 -35.90
C ASN A 129 -9.92 -7.77 -36.42
N GLY A 130 -10.50 -6.71 -35.85
CA GLY A 130 -11.81 -6.20 -36.28
C GLY A 130 -12.98 -7.02 -35.74
N TYR A 131 -12.87 -7.46 -34.49
CA TYR A 131 -13.83 -8.27 -33.74
C TYR A 131 -14.10 -9.62 -34.41
N PHE A 132 -15.20 -10.28 -34.06
CA PHE A 132 -15.48 -11.66 -34.47
C PHE A 132 -15.45 -11.87 -36.00
N PHE A 133 -16.15 -11.02 -36.75
CA PHE A 133 -16.23 -11.16 -38.21
C PHE A 133 -14.93 -10.81 -38.91
N GLY A 134 -14.20 -9.81 -38.41
CA GLY A 134 -12.88 -9.45 -38.94
C GLY A 134 -11.84 -10.54 -38.67
N LEU A 135 -11.86 -11.17 -37.48
CA LEU A 135 -11.00 -12.30 -37.16
C LEU A 135 -11.26 -13.49 -38.08
N MET A 136 -12.52 -13.84 -38.33
CA MET A 136 -12.86 -14.90 -39.29
C MET A 136 -12.37 -14.57 -40.69
N TYR A 137 -12.56 -13.33 -41.15
CA TYR A 137 -12.06 -12.88 -42.45
C TYR A 137 -10.53 -12.94 -42.55
N ASN A 138 -9.81 -12.46 -41.53
CA ASN A 138 -8.35 -12.48 -41.47
C ASN A 138 -7.80 -13.90 -41.35
N LEU A 139 -8.53 -14.82 -40.70
CA LEU A 139 -8.20 -16.24 -40.65
C LEU A 139 -8.28 -16.89 -42.03
N PHE A 140 -9.34 -16.60 -42.81
CA PHE A 140 -9.43 -17.06 -44.19
C PHE A 140 -8.35 -16.47 -45.10
N LEU A 141 -7.90 -15.24 -44.85
CA LEU A 141 -6.83 -14.58 -45.60
C LEU A 141 -5.40 -14.90 -45.11
N GLY A 142 -5.25 -15.60 -43.98
CA GLY A 142 -3.95 -15.85 -43.35
C GLY A 142 -3.25 -14.59 -42.81
N LYS A 143 -3.99 -13.52 -42.51
CA LYS A 143 -3.48 -12.22 -42.03
C LYS A 143 -3.88 -11.92 -40.58
N VAL A 144 -3.94 -12.95 -39.73
CA VAL A 144 -4.32 -12.77 -38.32
C VAL A 144 -3.20 -12.06 -37.57
N VAL A 145 -3.53 -10.96 -36.91
CA VAL A 145 -2.63 -10.26 -35.98
C VAL A 145 -2.73 -10.95 -34.62
N VAL A 146 -1.62 -11.40 -34.08
CA VAL A 146 -1.58 -12.07 -32.78
C VAL A 146 -1.16 -11.04 -31.72
N PRO A 147 -1.98 -10.80 -30.69
CA PRO A 147 -1.71 -9.78 -29.69
C PRO A 147 -0.54 -10.18 -28.79
N GLN A 148 0.31 -9.21 -28.45
CA GLN A 148 1.47 -9.39 -27.57
C GLN A 148 1.26 -8.60 -26.26
N ARG A 149 1.58 -9.17 -25.10
CA ARG A 149 1.21 -8.57 -23.80
C ARG A 149 1.87 -7.23 -23.49
N ASP A 150 3.11 -7.03 -23.95
CA ASP A 150 3.92 -5.87 -23.60
C ASP A 150 3.89 -4.78 -24.68
N THR A 151 2.79 -4.69 -25.43
CA THR A 151 2.59 -3.68 -26.47
C THR A 151 1.55 -2.64 -26.08
N GLU A 152 1.63 -1.46 -26.71
CA GLU A 152 0.68 -0.35 -26.50
C GLU A 152 -0.77 -0.68 -26.90
N SER A 153 -0.98 -1.68 -27.75
CA SER A 153 -2.32 -2.12 -28.18
C SER A 153 -2.96 -3.14 -27.23
N PHE A 154 -2.19 -3.71 -26.29
CA PHE A 154 -2.67 -4.79 -25.45
C PHE A 154 -3.32 -4.25 -24.18
N LEU A 155 -4.65 -4.36 -24.10
CA LEU A 155 -5.42 -3.90 -22.96
C LEU A 155 -5.74 -5.04 -22.00
N SER A 156 -5.77 -4.74 -20.71
CA SER A 156 -6.34 -5.64 -19.70
C SER A 156 -7.86 -5.75 -19.88
N LEU A 157 -8.48 -6.74 -19.24
CA LEU A 157 -9.95 -6.79 -19.13
C LEU A 157 -10.54 -5.46 -18.63
N THR A 158 -9.88 -4.75 -17.71
CA THR A 158 -10.35 -3.44 -17.21
C THR A 158 -10.41 -2.40 -18.33
N GLY A 159 -9.39 -2.32 -19.16
CA GLY A 159 -9.35 -1.44 -20.33
C GLY A 159 -10.38 -1.81 -21.41
N HIS A 160 -10.73 -3.09 -21.54
CA HIS A 160 -11.82 -3.51 -22.42
C HIS A 160 -13.22 -3.19 -21.87
N LEU A 161 -13.42 -3.23 -20.55
CA LEU A 161 -14.69 -2.90 -19.91
C LEU A 161 -14.97 -1.40 -19.87
N ASP A 162 -13.92 -0.58 -19.75
CA ASP A 162 -14.01 0.86 -19.82
C ASP A 162 -12.95 1.39 -20.80
N GLY A 163 -13.38 1.87 -21.97
CA GLY A 163 -12.48 2.39 -23.01
C GLY A 163 -12.09 3.86 -22.85
N ARG A 164 -12.56 4.56 -21.81
CA ARG A 164 -12.27 6.00 -21.64
C ARG A 164 -10.82 6.22 -21.21
N VAL A 165 -10.03 7.01 -21.92
CA VAL A 165 -8.67 7.36 -21.48
C VAL A 165 -8.46 8.88 -21.44
N ASP A 166 -9.33 9.64 -22.09
CA ASP A 166 -9.27 11.09 -22.09
C ASP A 166 -9.61 11.67 -20.72
N LEU A 167 -8.82 12.65 -20.29
CA LEU A 167 -9.16 13.52 -19.17
C LEU A 167 -10.33 14.41 -19.58
N CYS A 168 -11.24 14.67 -18.65
CA CYS A 168 -12.26 15.70 -18.76
C CYS A 168 -11.59 17.03 -19.06
N LYS A 169 -11.68 17.46 -20.33
CA LYS A 169 -11.34 18.83 -20.72
C LYS A 169 -12.26 19.74 -19.93
N ASP A 170 -11.68 20.74 -19.27
CA ASP A 170 -12.40 21.78 -18.53
C ASP A 170 -13.79 22.00 -19.12
N GLN A 171 -14.81 21.53 -18.43
CA GLN A 171 -16.06 22.27 -18.50
C GLN A 171 -15.72 23.60 -17.84
N SER A 172 -15.29 24.54 -18.68
CA SER A 172 -15.71 25.92 -18.56
C SER A 172 -17.22 25.85 -18.33
N PHE A 173 -17.63 25.80 -17.07
CA PHE A 173 -18.95 26.27 -16.70
C PHE A 173 -18.97 27.70 -17.19
N ALA A 174 -19.64 27.87 -18.32
CA ALA A 174 -20.33 29.08 -18.67
C ALA A 174 -21.37 29.35 -17.57
N ASP A 175 -20.88 29.68 -16.38
CA ASP A 175 -21.62 30.49 -15.43
C ASP A 175 -20.68 31.63 -15.01
N GLY A 176 -21.17 32.83 -15.26
CA GLY A 176 -20.38 34.03 -15.29
C GLY A 176 -19.79 34.41 -13.93
N ASN A 177 -18.80 35.29 -14.02
CA ASN A 177 -18.12 35.97 -12.91
C ASN A 177 -17.12 35.11 -12.13
N ASP A 178 -15.89 35.08 -12.63
CA ASP A 178 -14.85 35.86 -11.95
C ASP A 178 -13.68 36.16 -12.91
N THR A 179 -13.52 37.45 -13.17
CA THR A 179 -12.39 38.06 -13.87
C THR A 179 -11.12 37.90 -13.04
N ASN A 180 -10.15 37.13 -13.54
CA ASN A 180 -8.72 37.49 -13.64
C ASN A 180 -7.82 36.23 -13.63
N SER A 181 -7.42 35.77 -14.81
CA SER A 181 -6.01 35.45 -15.14
C SER A 181 -5.96 34.78 -16.51
N VAL A 182 -5.74 35.61 -17.53
CA VAL A 182 -5.29 35.15 -18.83
C VAL A 182 -3.75 35.17 -18.81
N SER A 183 -3.16 34.06 -19.23
CA SER A 183 -1.77 33.85 -19.67
C SER A 183 -0.69 33.67 -18.60
N ASP A 184 -0.39 32.41 -18.27
CA ASP A 184 0.87 31.76 -18.68
C ASP A 184 0.75 30.22 -18.57
N GLY A 185 1.50 29.46 -19.37
CA GLY A 185 1.25 28.06 -19.74
C GLY A 185 0.65 27.09 -18.69
N GLY A 186 -0.61 26.71 -18.92
CA GLY A 186 -1.23 25.41 -18.56
C GLY A 186 -0.82 24.76 -17.25
N SER A 187 -0.66 25.53 -16.18
CA SER A 187 -0.27 24.99 -14.89
C SER A 187 -1.51 24.44 -14.20
N LEU A 188 -1.59 23.11 -14.05
CA LEU A 188 -2.63 22.46 -13.25
C LEU A 188 -2.65 23.15 -11.88
N LYS A 189 -3.80 23.72 -11.49
CA LYS A 189 -3.91 24.32 -10.15
C LYS A 189 -3.90 23.19 -9.13
N VAL A 190 -2.74 22.98 -8.50
CA VAL A 190 -2.47 21.92 -7.52
C VAL A 190 -3.12 22.30 -6.17
N GLU A 191 -4.46 22.27 -6.16
CA GLU A 191 -5.29 22.51 -4.98
C GLU A 191 -6.26 21.33 -4.79
N MET A 192 -6.38 20.87 -3.55
CA MET A 192 -7.38 19.87 -3.18
C MET A 192 -8.78 20.43 -3.45
N GLY A 193 -9.65 19.62 -4.07
CA GLY A 193 -10.99 20.05 -4.51
C GLY A 193 -11.07 20.49 -5.98
N ASN A 194 -9.94 20.54 -6.70
CA ASN A 194 -9.96 20.79 -8.14
C ASN A 194 -10.49 19.56 -8.90
N TRP A 195 -11.55 19.75 -9.68
CA TRP A 195 -12.15 18.71 -10.51
C TRP A 195 -11.15 18.06 -11.47
N ALA A 196 -10.25 18.85 -12.08
CA ALA A 196 -9.25 18.33 -13.02
C ALA A 196 -8.24 17.41 -12.34
N LEU A 197 -7.88 17.70 -11.08
CA LEU A 197 -7.01 16.83 -10.29
C LEU A 197 -7.72 15.53 -9.92
N MET A 198 -9.00 15.61 -9.52
CA MET A 198 -9.81 14.44 -9.20
C MET A 198 -10.01 13.52 -10.42
N ASP A 199 -10.32 14.11 -11.57
CA ASP A 199 -10.44 13.39 -12.84
C ASP A 199 -9.12 12.71 -13.21
N LEU A 200 -7.99 13.40 -13.10
CA LEU A 200 -6.67 12.81 -13.27
C LEU A 200 -6.44 11.61 -12.33
N CYS A 201 -6.82 11.70 -11.05
CA CYS A 201 -6.66 10.60 -10.10
C CYS A 201 -7.52 9.39 -10.47
N ILE A 202 -8.77 9.61 -10.84
CA ILE A 202 -9.71 8.56 -11.23
C ILE A 202 -9.18 7.85 -12.48
N MET A 203 -8.77 8.63 -13.49
CA MET A 203 -8.24 8.10 -14.74
C MET A 203 -6.90 7.39 -14.54
N ALA A 204 -6.03 7.91 -13.67
CA ALA A 204 -4.78 7.25 -13.28
C ALA A 204 -5.02 5.93 -12.55
N CYS A 205 -5.93 5.88 -11.57
CA CYS A 205 -6.29 4.66 -10.84
C CYS A 205 -6.76 3.55 -11.78
N LYS A 206 -7.56 3.91 -12.78
CA LYS A 206 -8.01 2.99 -13.81
C LYS A 206 -6.85 2.55 -14.71
N LEU A 207 -6.08 3.51 -15.23
CA LEU A 207 -4.94 3.26 -16.11
C LEU A 207 -3.88 2.39 -15.42
N ALA A 208 -3.80 2.42 -14.09
CA ALA A 208 -2.90 1.60 -13.30
C ALA A 208 -3.06 0.09 -13.55
N TYR A 209 -4.23 -0.37 -14.00
CA TYR A 209 -4.48 -1.79 -14.33
C TYR A 209 -3.85 -2.22 -15.66
N GLU A 210 -3.36 -1.30 -16.47
CA GLU A 210 -2.79 -1.59 -17.79
C GLU A 210 -1.28 -1.89 -17.72
N ASN A 211 -0.73 -2.38 -18.83
CA ASN A 211 0.71 -2.61 -18.93
C ASN A 211 1.51 -1.30 -19.05
N ALA A 212 2.82 -1.37 -18.79
CA ALA A 212 3.69 -0.20 -18.76
C ALA A 212 3.70 0.62 -20.07
N GLN A 213 3.58 -0.03 -21.23
CA GLN A 213 3.59 0.66 -22.53
C GLN A 213 2.27 1.41 -22.78
N VAL A 214 1.13 0.81 -22.43
CA VAL A 214 -0.17 1.48 -22.49
C VAL A 214 -0.19 2.70 -21.57
N ILE A 215 0.29 2.55 -20.33
CA ILE A 215 0.37 3.66 -19.36
C ILE A 215 1.24 4.77 -19.94
N ARG A 216 2.44 4.43 -20.42
CA ARG A 216 3.39 5.38 -21.00
C ARG A 216 2.77 6.13 -22.19
N SER A 217 2.14 5.40 -23.11
CA SER A 217 1.52 5.96 -24.30
C SER A 217 0.38 6.92 -23.95
N ALA A 218 -0.50 6.54 -23.00
CA ALA A 218 -1.58 7.39 -22.52
C ALA A 218 -1.06 8.68 -21.84
N VAL A 219 -0.08 8.57 -20.94
CA VAL A 219 0.47 9.73 -20.21
C VAL A 219 1.19 10.70 -21.16
N LEU A 220 2.03 10.18 -22.06
CA LEU A 220 2.83 11.02 -22.97
C LEU A 220 2.00 11.60 -24.11
N HIS A 221 1.16 10.80 -24.76
CA HIS A 221 0.50 11.19 -26.01
C HIS A 221 -0.91 11.76 -25.79
N LEU A 222 -1.68 11.22 -24.85
CA LEU A 222 -3.06 11.68 -24.59
C LEU A 222 -3.08 12.80 -23.57
N TRP A 223 -2.43 12.61 -22.42
CA TRP A 223 -2.47 13.58 -21.31
C TRP A 223 -1.41 14.69 -21.46
N LYS A 224 -0.40 14.48 -22.32
CA LYS A 224 0.72 15.40 -22.55
C LYS A 224 1.47 15.73 -21.25
N MET A 225 1.57 14.75 -20.36
CA MET A 225 2.27 14.81 -19.09
C MET A 225 3.61 14.06 -19.17
N HIS A 226 4.43 14.18 -18.15
CA HIS A 226 5.70 13.47 -18.08
C HIS A 226 5.54 12.13 -17.38
N PHE A 227 5.70 11.04 -18.13
CA PHE A 227 5.81 9.70 -17.55
C PHE A 227 7.20 9.53 -16.95
N VAL A 228 7.28 9.26 -15.64
CA VAL A 228 8.56 9.05 -14.94
C VAL A 228 8.99 7.61 -15.13
N ASP A 229 8.24 6.67 -14.55
CA ASP A 229 8.53 5.24 -14.68
C ASP A 229 7.38 4.35 -14.18
N PHE A 230 7.45 3.07 -14.53
CA PHE A 230 6.61 1.99 -14.02
C PHE A 230 7.47 0.99 -13.24
N TYR A 231 7.15 0.80 -11.97
CA TYR A 231 7.87 -0.10 -11.08
C TYR A 231 7.04 -1.35 -10.83
N THR A 232 7.69 -2.51 -10.97
CA THR A 232 7.19 -3.76 -10.41
C THR A 232 8.09 -4.13 -9.25
N CYS A 233 7.54 -4.16 -8.04
CA CYS A 233 8.30 -4.33 -6.81
C CYS A 233 8.08 -5.73 -6.21
N TRP A 234 9.11 -6.22 -5.53
CA TRP A 234 9.14 -7.53 -4.92
C TRP A 234 8.34 -7.58 -3.61
N LYS A 235 7.55 -8.65 -3.44
CA LYS A 235 6.90 -9.00 -2.16
C LYS A 235 7.61 -10.20 -1.53
N ASP A 236 8.28 -9.99 -0.40
CA ASP A 236 9.06 -11.03 0.29
C ASP A 236 8.22 -12.24 0.72
N TYR A 237 7.03 -12.01 1.27
CA TYR A 237 6.18 -13.09 1.74
C TYR A 237 5.69 -14.01 0.60
N GLN A 238 5.26 -13.42 -0.53
CA GLN A 238 4.72 -14.16 -1.66
C GLN A 238 5.82 -14.65 -2.62
N LYS A 239 7.07 -14.20 -2.42
CA LYS A 239 8.23 -14.42 -3.29
C LYS A 239 7.92 -14.12 -4.77
N LYS A 240 7.23 -13.00 -5.01
CA LYS A 240 6.77 -12.59 -6.33
C LYS A 240 6.82 -11.08 -6.50
N TRP A 241 7.22 -10.65 -7.69
CA TRP A 241 7.06 -9.30 -8.21
C TRP A 241 5.58 -9.03 -8.45
N SER A 242 4.95 -8.21 -7.60
CA SER A 242 3.48 -8.08 -7.65
C SER A 242 2.93 -6.75 -7.17
N THR A 243 3.73 -5.89 -6.54
CA THR A 243 3.28 -4.52 -6.27
C THR A 243 3.67 -3.66 -7.45
N GLN A 244 2.68 -3.19 -8.19
CA GLN A 244 2.88 -2.37 -9.37
C GLN A 244 2.44 -0.94 -9.08
N VAL A 245 3.27 0.00 -9.51
CA VAL A 245 3.09 1.42 -9.26
C VAL A 245 3.72 2.19 -10.41
N PHE A 246 3.06 3.23 -10.87
CA PHE A 246 3.66 4.16 -11.82
C PHE A 246 3.66 5.57 -11.25
N ILE A 247 4.63 6.35 -11.71
CA ILE A 247 4.79 7.75 -11.32
C ILE A 247 4.72 8.61 -12.57
N LEU A 248 3.97 9.71 -12.49
CA LEU A 248 3.98 10.77 -13.49
C LEU A 248 4.16 12.13 -12.85
N CYS A 249 4.60 13.09 -13.65
CA CYS A 249 4.65 14.50 -13.32
C CYS A 249 3.82 15.31 -14.31
N ASP A 250 3.28 16.46 -13.89
CA ASP A 250 2.58 17.36 -14.82
C ASP A 250 3.52 17.88 -15.92
N LYS A 251 4.81 18.05 -15.62
CA LYS A 251 5.85 18.55 -16.54
C LYS A 251 7.17 17.79 -16.37
N PRO A 252 8.04 17.77 -17.40
CA PRO A 252 9.35 17.13 -17.32
C PRO A 252 10.40 17.94 -16.54
N LYS A 253 10.21 19.26 -16.41
CA LYS A 253 11.08 20.16 -15.64
C LYS A 253 10.20 21.10 -14.84
N ASP A 254 10.65 21.44 -13.64
CA ASP A 254 9.94 22.32 -12.70
C ASP A 254 8.46 21.94 -12.55
N ALA A 255 8.20 20.64 -12.34
CA ALA A 255 6.86 20.11 -12.12
C ALA A 255 6.21 20.74 -10.87
N ASN A 256 4.89 20.86 -10.89
CA ASN A 256 4.10 21.27 -9.73
C ASN A 256 3.41 20.07 -9.06
N LEU A 257 3.21 18.98 -9.79
CA LEU A 257 2.55 17.78 -9.31
C LEU A 257 3.39 16.55 -9.65
N ILE A 258 3.59 15.71 -8.64
CA ILE A 258 4.05 14.32 -8.78
C ILE A 258 2.88 13.42 -8.37
N LEU A 259 2.41 12.57 -9.26
CA LEU A 259 1.34 11.62 -8.98
C LEU A 259 1.92 10.21 -8.89
N ILE A 260 1.76 9.58 -7.72
CA ILE A 260 2.12 8.18 -7.48
C ILE A 260 0.83 7.37 -7.55
N THR A 261 0.77 6.38 -8.44
CA THR A 261 -0.45 5.59 -8.63
C THR A 261 -0.19 4.12 -8.40
N PHE A 262 -0.79 3.56 -7.35
CA PHE A 262 -0.72 2.12 -7.05
C PHE A 262 -1.79 1.33 -7.80
N ARG A 263 -1.37 0.23 -8.41
CA ARG A 263 -2.28 -0.75 -9.00
C ARG A 263 -2.97 -1.57 -7.91
N GLY A 264 -4.25 -1.84 -8.12
CA GLY A 264 -5.04 -2.72 -7.26
C GLY A 264 -4.99 -4.18 -7.68
N ALA A 265 -5.85 -4.99 -7.07
CA ALA A 265 -6.00 -6.40 -7.43
C ALA A 265 -6.81 -6.55 -8.72
N GLU A 266 -6.28 -7.27 -9.71
CA GLU A 266 -7.07 -7.63 -10.88
C GLU A 266 -8.21 -8.59 -10.51
N ILE A 267 -9.24 -8.63 -11.35
CA ILE A 267 -10.41 -9.52 -11.19
C ILE A 267 -9.96 -10.99 -11.09
N PHE A 268 -8.93 -11.37 -11.85
CA PHE A 268 -8.41 -12.73 -11.93
C PHE A 268 -7.11 -12.96 -11.14
N GLU A 269 -6.77 -12.07 -10.20
CA GLU A 269 -5.58 -12.20 -9.36
C GLU A 269 -5.90 -12.77 -7.97
N PRO A 270 -5.68 -14.08 -7.71
CA PRO A 270 -6.04 -14.71 -6.43
C PRO A 270 -5.23 -14.19 -5.25
N THR A 271 -3.98 -13.75 -5.50
CA THR A 271 -3.09 -13.20 -4.47
C THR A 271 -3.58 -11.86 -3.95
N GLY A 272 -4.13 -11.00 -4.81
CA GLY A 272 -4.77 -9.75 -4.42
C GLY A 272 -5.98 -10.01 -3.53
N TRP A 273 -6.88 -10.89 -3.97
CA TRP A 273 -8.09 -11.24 -3.22
C TRP A 273 -7.77 -11.86 -1.85
N SER A 274 -6.82 -12.80 -1.78
CA SER A 274 -6.42 -13.37 -0.49
C SER A 274 -5.80 -12.35 0.46
N THR A 275 -5.24 -11.25 -0.06
CA THR A 275 -4.70 -10.15 0.76
C THR A 275 -5.85 -9.28 1.25
N ASP A 276 -6.82 -8.96 0.39
CA ASP A 276 -7.97 -8.12 0.73
C ASP A 276 -8.89 -8.79 1.77
N PHE A 277 -9.01 -10.12 1.75
CA PHE A 277 -9.76 -10.90 2.73
C PHE A 277 -8.93 -11.36 3.94
N ASP A 278 -7.69 -10.92 4.07
CA ASP A 278 -6.92 -11.22 5.27
C ASP A 278 -7.46 -10.40 6.46
N TYR A 279 -7.49 -11.01 7.65
CA TYR A 279 -7.89 -10.33 8.88
C TYR A 279 -6.72 -10.18 9.85
N SER A 280 -5.53 -10.51 9.36
CA SER A 280 -4.29 -10.40 10.11
C SER A 280 -3.90 -8.94 10.26
N TRP A 281 -3.46 -8.57 11.46
CA TRP A 281 -3.05 -7.20 11.77
C TRP A 281 -1.80 -7.18 12.63
N TYR A 282 -1.11 -6.06 12.55
CA TYR A 282 0.09 -5.74 13.32
C TYR A 282 -0.12 -4.41 14.04
N GLU A 283 0.16 -4.34 15.34
CA GLU A 283 0.01 -3.12 16.13
C GLU A 283 1.28 -2.28 16.03
N VAL A 284 1.12 -1.10 15.45
CA VAL A 284 2.16 -0.09 15.40
C VAL A 284 1.98 0.85 16.59
N PRO A 285 2.99 1.04 17.45
CA PRO A 285 2.91 1.97 18.57
C PRO A 285 2.46 3.35 18.09
N LYS A 286 1.52 3.97 18.81
CA LYS A 286 0.91 5.29 18.52
C LYS A 286 -0.01 5.38 17.30
N PHE A 287 0.02 4.41 16.37
CA PHE A 287 -0.79 4.41 15.14
C PHE A 287 -1.92 3.37 15.15
N GLY A 288 -1.86 2.41 16.08
CA GLY A 288 -2.90 1.39 16.24
C GLY A 288 -2.67 0.18 15.36
N ARG A 289 -3.74 -0.53 15.01
CA ARG A 289 -3.67 -1.80 14.27
C ARG A 289 -3.67 -1.54 12.77
N VAL A 290 -2.65 -2.05 12.09
CA VAL A 290 -2.48 -1.96 10.64
C VAL A 290 -2.66 -3.34 10.02
N HIS A 291 -3.32 -3.41 8.87
CA HIS A 291 -3.54 -4.65 8.15
C HIS A 291 -2.22 -5.25 7.63
N MET A 292 -1.92 -6.49 8.03
CA MET A 292 -0.59 -7.08 7.81
C MET A 292 -0.33 -7.38 6.33
N GLY A 293 -1.35 -7.78 5.58
CA GLY A 293 -1.20 -8.04 4.15
C GLY A 293 -0.80 -6.80 3.33
N PHE A 294 -1.20 -5.60 3.78
CA PHE A 294 -0.83 -4.35 3.10
C PHE A 294 0.60 -3.92 3.45
N LEU A 295 1.06 -4.15 4.68
CA LEU A 295 2.46 -3.96 5.06
C LEU A 295 3.38 -4.86 4.20
N GLU A 296 3.00 -6.12 4.01
CA GLU A 296 3.73 -7.04 3.13
C GLU A 296 3.71 -6.61 1.67
N ALA A 297 2.56 -6.13 1.18
CA ALA A 297 2.44 -5.63 -0.18
C ALA A 297 3.29 -4.37 -0.42
N LEU A 298 3.46 -3.51 0.58
CA LEU A 298 4.38 -2.38 0.49
C LEU A 298 5.85 -2.79 0.72
N GLY A 299 6.11 -4.05 1.05
CA GLY A 299 7.45 -4.61 1.28
C GLY A 299 8.06 -4.20 2.62
N LEU A 300 7.24 -3.94 3.64
CA LEU A 300 7.66 -3.51 4.97
C LEU A 300 7.87 -4.66 5.96
N GLY A 301 8.00 -5.89 5.48
CA GLY A 301 8.22 -7.08 6.30
C GLY A 301 7.42 -8.28 5.83
N SER A 302 7.52 -9.36 6.59
CA SER A 302 6.86 -10.64 6.32
C SER A 302 6.23 -11.22 7.57
N ARG A 303 5.03 -11.80 7.44
CA ARG A 303 4.39 -12.55 8.52
C ARG A 303 5.13 -13.82 8.94
N THR A 304 6.11 -14.30 8.17
CA THR A 304 6.96 -15.43 8.59
C THR A 304 7.91 -15.04 9.71
N ASP A 305 8.33 -13.77 9.72
CA ASP A 305 9.16 -13.18 10.75
C ASP A 305 8.62 -11.79 11.11
N PRO A 306 7.67 -11.72 12.05
CA PRO A 306 7.02 -10.46 12.43
C PRO A 306 7.98 -9.40 12.97
N THR A 307 9.20 -9.77 13.37
CA THR A 307 10.22 -8.81 13.82
C THR A 307 10.68 -7.89 12.68
N THR A 308 10.58 -8.37 11.42
CA THR A 308 10.90 -7.56 10.23
C THR A 308 10.02 -6.32 10.13
N PHE A 309 8.73 -6.39 10.50
CA PHE A 309 7.85 -5.22 10.50
C PHE A 309 8.34 -4.14 11.46
N HIS A 310 8.79 -4.54 12.65
CA HIS A 310 9.35 -3.62 13.62
C HIS A 310 10.57 -2.90 13.05
N TYR A 311 11.50 -3.64 12.44
CA TYR A 311 12.71 -3.09 11.83
C TYR A 311 12.37 -2.11 10.70
N HIS A 312 11.52 -2.49 9.74
CA HIS A 312 11.20 -1.64 8.60
C HIS A 312 10.35 -0.41 8.95
N LEU A 313 9.56 -0.46 10.02
CA LEU A 313 8.72 0.67 10.45
C LEU A 313 9.44 1.65 11.40
N GLN A 314 10.47 1.21 12.14
CA GLN A 314 11.11 2.05 13.16
C GLN A 314 12.49 2.60 12.79
N VAL A 315 13.16 2.06 11.77
CA VAL A 315 14.52 2.50 11.42
C VAL A 315 14.48 3.87 10.74
N LYS A 316 14.95 4.90 11.48
CA LYS A 316 15.12 6.29 11.02
C LYS A 316 16.29 6.47 10.03
N ASP A 317 17.35 5.68 10.16
CA ASP A 317 18.58 5.91 9.39
C ASP A 317 18.74 4.92 8.23
N ARG A 318 18.25 5.31 7.05
CA ARG A 318 18.77 4.84 5.76
C ARG A 318 19.58 5.90 5.01
N GLU A 319 20.05 6.93 5.72
CA GLU A 319 20.94 7.91 5.11
C GLU A 319 22.30 7.28 4.77
N ARG A 320 22.56 7.15 3.46
CA ARG A 320 23.86 7.14 2.73
C ARG A 320 24.08 6.04 1.70
N GLY A 321 23.27 5.00 1.61
CA GLY A 321 23.51 3.90 0.66
C GLY A 321 22.83 4.00 -0.71
N SER A 322 21.83 4.87 -0.87
CA SER A 322 20.89 4.84 -2.01
C SER A 322 21.38 5.55 -3.28
N SER A 323 22.40 6.42 -3.18
CA SER A 323 22.89 7.19 -4.33
C SER A 323 23.76 6.37 -5.29
N GLU A 324 24.44 5.32 -4.82
CA GLU A 324 25.35 4.52 -5.66
C GLU A 324 24.70 3.30 -6.33
N LEU A 325 23.55 2.82 -5.84
CA LEU A 325 22.97 1.55 -6.31
C LEU A 325 22.06 1.67 -7.55
N MET A 326 21.62 2.88 -7.89
CA MET A 326 20.64 3.10 -8.96
C MET A 326 21.25 3.05 -10.38
N SER A 327 22.58 2.94 -10.52
CA SER A 327 23.23 2.85 -11.83
C SER A 327 23.16 1.46 -12.49
N SER A 328 22.58 0.45 -11.83
CA SER A 328 22.68 -0.95 -12.29
C SER A 328 21.39 -1.66 -12.69
N TYR A 329 20.22 -1.02 -12.60
CA TYR A 329 18.98 -1.63 -13.13
C TYR A 329 18.70 -1.17 -14.56
N THR A 330 19.62 -1.53 -15.46
CA THR A 330 19.28 -1.79 -16.87
C THR A 330 19.09 -3.29 -17.03
N ASP A 331 18.10 -3.68 -17.82
CA ASP A 331 17.61 -5.04 -18.06
C ASP A 331 18.62 -5.95 -18.82
N SER A 332 19.81 -6.10 -18.23
CA SER A 332 20.86 -7.02 -18.65
C SER A 332 21.84 -7.13 -17.51
N ASP A 333 21.79 -8.23 -16.74
CA ASP A 333 22.94 -8.93 -16.15
C ASP A 333 22.47 -9.85 -15.01
N ILE A 334 21.88 -10.99 -15.37
CA ILE A 334 21.87 -12.18 -14.51
C ILE A 334 23.19 -12.91 -14.78
N ASP A 335 24.29 -12.45 -14.21
CA ASP A 335 25.40 -13.32 -13.81
C ASP A 335 26.45 -12.56 -12.99
N GLN A 336 26.34 -12.60 -11.66
CA GLN A 336 27.45 -12.75 -10.71
C GLN A 336 26.94 -12.63 -9.27
N GLY A 337 27.34 -13.59 -8.43
CA GLY A 337 26.89 -13.79 -7.05
C GLY A 337 27.33 -12.72 -6.05
N GLY A 338 26.87 -11.49 -6.23
CA GLY A 338 26.71 -10.50 -5.17
C GLY A 338 25.29 -10.58 -4.60
N GLU A 339 25.14 -10.45 -3.29
CA GLU A 339 23.84 -10.44 -2.63
C GLU A 339 23.08 -9.18 -3.05
N VAL A 340 22.26 -9.30 -4.10
CA VAL A 340 21.40 -8.21 -4.58
C VAL A 340 20.39 -7.93 -3.48
N LYS A 341 20.59 -6.83 -2.74
CA LYS A 341 19.60 -6.32 -1.79
C LYS A 341 18.38 -5.87 -2.59
N VAL A 342 17.41 -6.77 -2.76
CA VAL A 342 16.14 -6.48 -3.41
C VAL A 342 15.48 -5.34 -2.64
N MET A 343 15.32 -4.19 -3.28
CA MET A 343 14.67 -3.03 -2.66
C MET A 343 13.16 -3.30 -2.55
N SER A 344 12.59 -2.99 -1.39
CA SER A 344 11.14 -3.09 -1.18
C SER A 344 10.38 -2.07 -2.03
N ALA A 345 9.08 -2.27 -2.18
CA ALA A 345 8.22 -1.31 -2.88
C ALA A 345 8.27 0.07 -2.20
N TYR A 346 8.22 0.10 -0.86
CA TYR A 346 8.35 1.31 -0.07
C TYR A 346 9.67 2.04 -0.35
N ASP A 347 10.79 1.32 -0.26
CA ASP A 347 12.12 1.92 -0.38
C ASP A 347 12.34 2.50 -1.77
N THR A 348 11.93 1.76 -2.80
CA THR A 348 12.02 2.20 -4.20
C THR A 348 11.23 3.49 -4.43
N LEU A 349 9.99 3.54 -3.92
CA LEU A 349 9.13 4.71 -4.05
C LEU A 349 9.63 5.90 -3.23
N ARG A 350 10.05 5.67 -1.98
CA ARG A 350 10.60 6.73 -1.12
C ARG A 350 11.82 7.36 -1.76
N SER A 351 12.79 6.57 -2.21
CA SER A 351 13.99 7.07 -2.86
C SER A 351 13.68 7.81 -4.16
N LYS A 352 12.79 7.26 -5.00
CA LYS A 352 12.42 7.95 -6.25
C LYS A 352 11.68 9.26 -5.99
N LEU A 353 10.77 9.28 -5.01
CA LEU A 353 10.05 10.49 -4.62
C LEU A 353 11.00 11.57 -4.11
N GLN A 354 11.97 11.23 -3.26
CA GLN A 354 12.98 12.18 -2.77
C GLN A 354 13.73 12.83 -3.94
N ILE A 355 14.22 12.04 -4.91
CA ILE A 355 14.91 12.55 -6.10
C ILE A 355 14.00 13.50 -6.90
N LEU A 356 12.75 13.11 -7.14
CA LEU A 356 11.81 13.96 -7.89
C LEU A 356 11.49 15.28 -7.15
N LEU A 357 11.43 15.27 -5.82
CA LEU A 357 11.20 16.48 -5.03
C LEU A 357 12.43 17.40 -5.00
N GLU A 358 13.65 16.84 -5.09
CA GLU A 358 14.87 17.62 -5.27
C GLU A 358 14.93 18.26 -6.66
N GLU A 359 14.59 17.50 -7.71
CA GLU A 359 14.53 17.96 -9.10
C GLU A 359 13.41 19.00 -9.32
N HIS A 360 12.27 18.84 -8.65
CA HIS A 360 11.10 19.70 -8.77
C HIS A 360 10.81 20.40 -7.44
N LYS A 361 11.53 21.50 -7.16
CA LYS A 361 11.51 22.20 -5.87
C LYS A 361 10.13 22.70 -5.42
N ASN A 362 9.24 22.97 -6.36
CA ASN A 362 7.88 23.45 -6.07
C ASN A 362 6.82 22.34 -6.18
N ALA A 363 7.22 21.12 -6.55
CA ALA A 363 6.27 20.03 -6.71
C ALA A 363 5.67 19.61 -5.37
N LYS A 364 4.35 19.42 -5.37
CA LYS A 364 3.67 18.63 -4.36
C LYS A 364 3.42 17.24 -4.91
N PHE A 365 3.29 16.25 -4.03
CA PHE A 365 2.97 14.89 -4.45
C PHE A 365 1.61 14.44 -3.94
N LEU A 366 0.93 13.66 -4.76
CA LEU A 366 -0.35 13.03 -4.49
C LEU A 366 -0.21 11.53 -4.71
N VAL A 367 -0.87 10.74 -3.88
CA VAL A 367 -0.81 9.28 -3.97
C VAL A 367 -2.21 8.76 -4.22
N THR A 368 -2.42 7.93 -5.23
CA THR A 368 -3.76 7.45 -5.56
C THR A 368 -3.74 5.96 -5.90
N GLY A 369 -4.90 5.32 -5.84
CA GLY A 369 -5.07 3.90 -6.16
C GLY A 369 -6.48 3.41 -5.90
N HIS A 370 -6.84 2.30 -6.54
CA HIS A 370 -8.14 1.64 -6.37
C HIS A 370 -7.98 0.26 -5.73
N GLY A 371 -8.96 -0.18 -4.92
CA GLY A 371 -8.93 -1.48 -4.24
C GLY A 371 -7.70 -1.62 -3.33
N LEU A 372 -6.95 -2.71 -3.50
CA LEU A 372 -5.64 -2.91 -2.85
C LEU A 372 -4.71 -1.70 -3.04
N GLY A 373 -4.70 -1.08 -4.23
CA GLY A 373 -3.88 0.09 -4.52
C GLY A 373 -4.29 1.31 -3.70
N GLY A 374 -5.58 1.45 -3.38
CA GLY A 374 -6.07 2.51 -2.50
C GLY A 374 -5.61 2.32 -1.05
N ALA A 375 -5.59 1.07 -0.57
CA ALA A 375 -5.03 0.77 0.74
C ALA A 375 -3.52 1.09 0.82
N LEU A 376 -2.76 0.78 -0.24
CA LEU A 376 -1.35 1.15 -0.35
C LEU A 376 -1.14 2.66 -0.46
N ALA A 377 -2.03 3.37 -1.17
CA ALA A 377 -1.99 4.82 -1.32
C ALA A 377 -2.15 5.55 0.03
N ILE A 378 -2.92 4.96 0.96
CA ILE A 378 -3.02 5.46 2.35
C ILE A 378 -1.82 5.01 3.19
N LEU A 379 -1.41 3.75 3.07
CA LEU A 379 -0.34 3.19 3.91
C LEU A 379 1.03 3.85 3.64
N PHE A 380 1.33 4.17 2.38
CA PHE A 380 2.60 4.78 2.00
C PHE A 380 2.90 6.11 2.74
N PRO A 381 2.03 7.15 2.71
CA PRO A 381 2.25 8.37 3.46
C PRO A 381 2.19 8.15 4.98
N VAL A 382 1.40 7.20 5.49
CA VAL A 382 1.41 6.84 6.92
C VAL A 382 2.80 6.36 7.36
N VAL A 383 3.47 5.56 6.52
CA VAL A 383 4.81 5.05 6.82
C VAL A 383 5.85 6.16 6.70
N LEU A 384 5.72 7.11 5.75
CA LEU A 384 6.56 8.31 5.72
C LEU A 384 6.45 9.13 7.02
N VAL A 385 5.23 9.29 7.57
CA VAL A 385 5.04 9.97 8.86
C VAL A 385 5.66 9.17 10.02
N LEU A 386 5.50 7.84 10.02
CA LEU A 386 6.10 6.96 11.03
C LEU A 386 7.64 7.06 11.05
N GLN A 387 8.26 7.19 9.88
CA GLN A 387 9.70 7.37 9.74
C GLN A 387 10.15 8.83 9.94
N GLU A 388 9.25 9.74 10.31
CA GLU A 388 9.53 11.17 10.52
C GLU A 388 10.14 11.89 9.30
N GLU A 389 9.72 11.50 8.09
CA GLU A 389 10.12 12.12 6.81
C GLU A 389 9.48 13.50 6.61
N ASN A 390 9.74 14.42 7.52
CA ASN A 390 9.04 15.71 7.63
C ASN A 390 9.21 16.57 6.37
N GLU A 391 10.38 16.57 5.74
CA GLU A 391 10.65 17.36 4.54
C GLU A 391 9.83 16.88 3.33
N VAL A 392 9.74 15.57 3.14
CA VAL A 392 8.88 14.96 2.12
C VAL A 392 7.43 15.28 2.46
N MET A 393 7.00 15.02 3.70
CA MET A 393 5.60 15.19 4.13
C MET A 393 5.09 16.63 4.06
N GLN A 394 5.95 17.66 4.15
CA GLN A 394 5.54 19.06 3.92
C GLN A 394 5.01 19.30 2.50
N ARG A 395 5.42 18.48 1.54
CA ARG A 395 5.00 18.57 0.14
C ARG A 395 3.87 17.58 -0.21
N PHE A 396 3.34 16.88 0.78
CA PHE A 396 2.22 15.97 0.59
C PHE A 396 0.92 16.75 0.36
N LEU A 397 0.24 16.43 -0.74
CA LEU A 397 -1.04 17.06 -1.11
C LEU A 397 -2.24 16.28 -0.57
N GLY A 398 -2.19 14.94 -0.59
CA GLY A 398 -3.29 14.07 -0.19
C GLY A 398 -3.26 12.66 -0.78
N VAL A 399 -4.34 11.92 -0.52
CA VAL A 399 -4.65 10.60 -1.10
C VAL A 399 -5.93 10.67 -1.91
#